data_AF-A0A1A8W977-F1
#
_entry.id   AF-A0A1A8W977-F1
#
_cell.length_a   1.000
_cell.length_b   1.000
_cell.length_c   1.000
_cell.angle_alpha   90.00
_cell.angle_beta   90.00
_cell.angle_gamma   90.00
#
_symmetry.space_group_name_H-M   'P 1'
#
loop_
_entity.id
_entity.type
_entity.pdbx_description
1 polymer ?
#
loop_
_entity_poly.entity_id
_entity_poly.type
_entity_poly.pdbx_seq_one_letter_code
_entity_poly.pdbx_strand_id
1 'polypeptide(L)'
;MDFLNQIKKRQKEIKLSNILNFSPITNEEKNHLIKIYGLLAIGTIITALSCYVDLHFVKVPRFIASIISLCCSFALAASCNYSHYSNNLLATSKKRLLYFAGISSSIGILMSDYIAYVNYLNPSILPLAFFGSLSIFTCFSLSAIFSKNR
;
A
#
# COMPACT_ATOMS: atom_id res chain seq x y z
N MET A 1 35.41 5.72 3.02
CA MET A 1 35.11 6.77 4.04
C MET A 1 34.04 7.76 3.58
N ASP A 2 33.77 7.91 2.26
CA ASP A 2 32.70 8.77 1.73
C ASP A 2 31.26 8.35 2.08
N PHE A 3 30.98 7.05 2.13
CA PHE A 3 29.62 6.54 2.39
C PHE A 3 29.09 6.93 3.77
N LEU A 4 29.94 6.85 4.79
CA LEU A 4 29.59 7.26 6.15
C LEU A 4 29.39 8.78 6.27
N ASN A 5 30.17 9.57 5.52
CA ASN A 5 29.97 11.02 5.45
C ASN A 5 28.68 11.39 4.71
N GLN A 6 28.28 10.66 3.67
CA GLN A 6 26.98 10.86 3.01
C GLN A 6 25.79 10.54 3.94
N ILE A 7 25.87 9.45 4.71
CA ILE A 7 24.82 9.10 5.69
C ILE A 7 24.74 10.17 6.79
N LYS A 8 25.89 10.62 7.30
CA LYS A 8 25.94 11.66 8.34
C LYS A 8 25.42 13.01 7.83
N LYS A 9 25.62 13.33 6.55
CA LYS A 9 25.11 14.55 5.91
C LYS A 9 23.58 14.48 5.69
N ARG A 10 23.03 13.32 5.30
CA ARG A 10 21.57 13.06 5.19
C ARG A 10 20.85 13.22 6.54
N GLN A 11 21.46 12.73 7.62
CA GLN A 11 20.89 12.81 8.97
C GLN A 11 20.87 14.24 9.53
N LYS A 12 21.87 15.06 9.17
CA LYS A 12 22.02 16.44 9.68
C LYS A 12 21.05 17.44 9.03
N GLU A 13 20.39 17.08 7.92
CA GLU A 13 19.37 17.90 7.27
C GLU A 13 17.94 17.67 7.78
N ILE A 14 17.73 16.75 8.73
CA ILE A 14 16.44 16.60 9.39
C ILE A 14 16.33 17.71 10.42
N LYS A 15 16.01 18.92 9.94
CA LYS A 15 15.65 20.06 10.80
C LYS A 15 14.36 19.69 11.53
N LEU A 16 14.47 19.26 12.79
CA LEU A 16 13.35 19.00 13.69
C LEU A 16 12.37 20.19 13.77
N SER A 17 12.87 21.41 13.55
CA SER A 17 12.07 22.62 13.42
C SER A 17 11.14 22.63 12.20
N ASN A 18 11.46 21.93 11.10
CA ASN A 18 10.54 21.73 9.97
C ASN A 18 9.48 20.66 10.26
N ILE A 19 9.73 19.75 11.20
CA ILE A 19 8.78 18.70 11.61
C ILE A 19 7.71 19.28 12.55
N LEU A 20 8.06 20.30 13.33
CA LEU A 20 7.17 21.04 14.22
C LEU A 20 6.66 22.36 13.62
N ASN A 21 6.92 22.61 12.34
CA ASN A 21 6.33 23.76 11.66
C ASN A 21 4.92 23.39 11.22
N PHE A 22 3.92 23.93 11.92
CA PHE A 22 2.50 23.91 11.57
C PHE A 22 2.19 24.83 10.38
N SER A 23 3.05 24.76 9.35
CA SER A 23 2.79 25.47 8.10
C SER A 23 1.52 24.88 7.49
N PRO A 24 0.58 25.71 7.01
CA PRO A 24 -0.66 25.22 6.41
C PRO A 24 -0.34 24.26 5.26
N ILE A 25 -1.09 23.16 5.17
CA ILE A 25 -0.91 22.15 4.13
C ILE A 25 -0.97 22.83 2.76
N THR A 26 0.09 22.64 1.97
CA THR A 26 0.12 23.14 0.59
C THR A 26 -0.78 22.25 -0.27
N ASN A 27 -1.48 22.83 -1.26
CA ASN A 27 -2.38 22.09 -2.16
C ASN A 27 -1.69 20.88 -2.83
N GLU A 28 -0.38 20.98 -3.08
CA GLU A 28 0.44 19.92 -3.65
C GLU A 28 0.56 18.69 -2.73
N GLU A 29 0.74 18.89 -1.43
CA GLU A 29 0.87 17.80 -0.46
C GLU A 29 -0.46 17.06 -0.30
N LYS A 30 -1.58 17.79 -0.31
CA LYS A 30 -2.92 17.22 -0.30
C LYS A 30 -3.18 16.37 -1.55
N ASN A 31 -2.76 16.85 -2.72
CA ASN A 31 -2.89 16.12 -3.98
C ASN A 31 -2.01 14.85 -4.02
N HIS A 32 -0.86 14.85 -3.35
CA HIS A 32 -0.06 13.64 -3.18
C HIS A 32 -0.75 12.64 -2.24
N LEU A 33 -1.30 13.13 -1.13
CA LEU A 33 -1.96 12.30 -0.13
C LEU A 33 -3.22 11.61 -0.68
N ILE A 34 -4.02 12.32 -1.47
CA ILE A 34 -5.23 11.75 -2.08
C ILE A 34 -4.88 10.64 -3.08
N LYS A 35 -3.75 10.75 -3.78
CA LYS A 35 -3.24 9.69 -4.67
C LYS A 35 -2.83 8.44 -3.89
N ILE A 36 -2.22 8.59 -2.72
CA ILE A 36 -1.83 7.45 -1.86
C ILE A 36 -3.06 6.75 -1.30
N TYR A 37 -4.00 7.50 -0.70
CA TYR A 37 -5.22 6.91 -0.16
C TYR A 37 -6.08 6.27 -1.25
N GLY A 38 -6.16 6.90 -2.43
CA GLY A 38 -6.81 6.33 -3.61
C GLY A 38 -6.14 5.04 -4.08
N LEU A 39 -4.81 4.99 -4.14
CA LEU A 39 -4.05 3.78 -4.47
C LEU A 39 -4.32 2.66 -3.47
N LEU A 40 -4.35 2.99 -2.17
CA LEU A 40 -4.63 2.00 -1.13
C LEU A 40 -6.05 1.44 -1.26
N ALA A 41 -7.05 2.30 -1.50
CA ALA A 41 -8.44 1.89 -1.71
C ALA A 41 -8.60 1.00 -2.96
N ILE A 42 -7.90 1.32 -4.05
CA ILE A 42 -7.88 0.44 -5.23
C ILE A 42 -7.22 -0.90 -4.89
N GLY A 43 -6.14 -0.89 -4.13
CA GLY A 43 -5.47 -2.09 -3.64
C GLY A 43 -6.40 -2.99 -2.83
N THR A 44 -7.19 -2.43 -1.91
CA THR A 44 -8.14 -3.21 -1.09
C THR A 44 -9.26 -3.81 -1.92
N ILE A 45 -9.77 -3.09 -2.94
CA ILE A 45 -10.77 -3.62 -3.88
C ILE A 45 -10.19 -4.80 -4.67
N ILE A 46 -8.96 -4.68 -5.17
CA ILE A 46 -8.28 -5.77 -5.89
C ILE A 46 -8.11 -6.98 -4.97
N THR A 47 -7.63 -6.78 -3.74
CA THR A 47 -7.47 -7.84 -2.74
C THR A 47 -8.80 -8.56 -2.45
N ALA A 48 -9.89 -7.81 -2.28
CA ALA A 48 -11.22 -8.36 -2.04
C ALA A 48 -11.72 -9.20 -3.23
N LEU A 49 -11.53 -8.70 -4.45
CA LEU A 49 -11.90 -9.41 -5.67
C LEU A 49 -11.09 -10.70 -5.83
N SER A 50 -9.78 -10.65 -5.59
CA SER A 50 -8.91 -11.84 -5.65
C SER A 50 -9.28 -12.89 -4.62
N CYS A 51 -9.63 -12.48 -3.39
CA CYS A 51 -10.13 -13.38 -2.36
C CYS A 51 -11.44 -14.06 -2.79
N TYR A 52 -12.36 -13.32 -3.41
CA TYR A 52 -13.63 -13.86 -3.89
C TYR A 52 -13.42 -14.88 -5.03
N VAL A 53 -12.52 -14.59 -5.98
CA VAL A 53 -12.19 -15.49 -7.07
C VAL A 53 -11.54 -16.78 -6.57
N ASP A 54 -10.62 -16.69 -5.61
CA ASP A 54 -9.94 -17.86 -5.03
C ASP A 54 -10.90 -18.77 -4.24
N LEU A 55 -11.88 -18.18 -3.54
CA LEU A 55 -12.90 -18.95 -2.82
C LEU A 55 -13.85 -19.72 -3.75
N HIS A 56 -14.19 -19.16 -4.93
CA HIS A 56 -15.29 -19.68 -5.74
C HIS A 56 -14.86 -20.43 -7.01
N PHE A 57 -13.74 -20.06 -7.63
CA PHE A 57 -13.34 -20.62 -8.94
C PHE A 57 -12.11 -21.52 -8.88
N VAL A 58 -11.02 -21.09 -8.22
CA VAL A 58 -9.73 -21.78 -8.29
C VAL A 58 -9.05 -21.78 -6.94
N LYS A 59 -8.83 -22.97 -6.36
CA LYS A 59 -7.90 -23.13 -5.22
C LYS A 59 -6.48 -23.03 -5.73
N VAL A 60 -5.92 -21.82 -5.76
CA VAL A 60 -4.52 -21.65 -6.13
C VAL A 60 -3.65 -22.22 -5.01
N PRO A 61 -2.65 -23.06 -5.30
CA PRO A 61 -1.74 -23.55 -4.27
C PRO A 61 -0.98 -22.37 -3.66
N ARG A 62 -1.09 -22.23 -2.34
CA ARG A 62 -0.59 -21.09 -1.56
C ARG A 62 0.91 -20.83 -1.73
N PHE A 63 1.68 -21.89 -2.00
CA PHE A 63 3.10 -21.79 -2.31
C PHE A 63 3.36 -20.93 -3.55
N ILE A 64 2.54 -21.07 -4.60
CA ILE A 64 2.66 -20.27 -5.82
C ILE A 64 2.32 -18.82 -5.54
N ALA A 65 1.24 -18.55 -4.80
CA ALA A 65 0.86 -17.19 -4.44
C ALA A 65 1.92 -16.49 -3.57
N SER A 66 2.59 -17.23 -2.68
CA SER A 66 3.70 -16.71 -1.87
C SER A 66 4.93 -16.36 -2.72
N ILE A 67 5.32 -17.25 -3.64
CA ILE A 67 6.42 -17.00 -4.58
C ILE A 67 6.10 -15.82 -5.50
N ILE A 68 4.88 -15.72 -6.00
CA ILE A 68 4.44 -14.60 -6.84
C ILE A 68 4.52 -13.29 -6.05
N SER A 69 4.10 -13.28 -4.78
CA SER A 69 4.16 -12.09 -3.91
C SER A 69 5.60 -11.64 -3.65
N LEU A 70 6.50 -12.58 -3.35
CA LEU A 70 7.92 -12.30 -3.16
C LEU A 70 8.57 -11.75 -4.44
N CYS A 71 8.31 -12.39 -5.58
CA CYS A 71 8.82 -11.95 -6.88
C CYS A 71 8.32 -10.55 -7.23
N CYS A 72 7.03 -10.29 -7.01
CA CYS A 72 6.42 -9.00 -7.30
C CYS A 72 6.93 -7.89 -6.37
N SER A 73 7.15 -8.19 -5.09
CA SER A 73 7.75 -7.28 -4.11
C SER A 73 9.21 -6.96 -4.48
N PHE A 74 9.98 -7.96 -4.89
CA PHE A 74 11.35 -7.77 -5.35
C PHE A 74 11.40 -6.93 -6.64
N ALA A 75 10.51 -7.20 -7.60
CA ALA A 75 10.39 -6.42 -8.83
C ALA A 75 10.00 -4.96 -8.56
N LEU A 76 9.12 -4.71 -7.58
CA LEU A 76 8.73 -3.36 -7.17
C LEU A 76 9.89 -2.62 -6.49
N ALA A 77 10.63 -3.29 -5.60
CA ALA A 77 11.83 -2.74 -4.96
C ALA A 77 12.95 -2.45 -5.97
N ALA A 78 13.20 -3.38 -6.91
CA ALA A 78 14.18 -3.19 -7.98
C ALA A 78 13.79 -2.02 -8.90
N SER A 79 12.50 -1.88 -9.22
CA SER A 79 11.98 -0.77 -10.02
C SER A 79 12.15 0.60 -9.33
N CYS A 80 12.06 0.65 -8.00
CA CYS A 80 12.34 1.86 -7.23
C CYS A 80 13.81 2.28 -7.32
N ASN A 81 14.75 1.32 -7.28
CA ASN A 81 16.18 1.60 -7.45
C ASN A 81 16.53 2.07 -8.86
N TYR A 82 15.92 1.45 -9.88
CA TYR A 82 16.17 1.82 -11.28
C TYR A 82 15.60 3.19 -11.66
N SER A 83 14.48 3.61 -11.02
CA SER A 83 13.84 4.90 -11.24
C SER A 83 14.71 6.11 -10.89
N HIS A 84 15.79 5.94 -10.11
CA HIS A 84 16.71 7.03 -9.81
C HIS A 84 17.63 7.39 -11.00
N TYR A 85 17.80 6.47 -11.96
CA TYR A 85 18.76 6.61 -13.06
C TYR A 85 18.12 7.00 -14.40
N SER A 86 16.83 6.72 -14.61
CA SER A 86 16.14 6.94 -15.89
C SER A 86 15.12 8.08 -15.81
N ASN A 87 15.33 9.12 -16.63
CA ASN A 87 14.47 10.32 -16.77
C ASN A 87 13.07 10.04 -17.39
N ASN A 88 12.59 8.79 -17.39
CA ASN A 88 11.32 8.40 -18.01
C ASN A 88 10.25 8.07 -16.96
N LEU A 89 9.74 9.15 -16.33
CA LEU A 89 8.89 9.11 -15.13
C LEU A 89 7.50 8.48 -15.36
N LEU A 90 6.97 8.54 -16.58
CA LEU A 90 5.58 8.13 -16.88
C LEU A 90 5.46 6.61 -17.10
N ALA A 91 6.43 5.99 -17.78
CA ALA A 91 6.43 4.55 -18.07
C ALA A 91 6.75 3.69 -16.84
N THR A 92 7.58 4.20 -15.92
CA THR A 92 7.89 3.51 -14.65
C THR A 92 6.68 3.45 -13.71
N SER A 93 5.82 4.48 -13.73
CA SER A 93 4.64 4.56 -12.84
C SER A 93 3.60 3.46 -13.14
N LYS A 94 3.31 3.20 -14.42
CA LYS A 94 2.36 2.14 -14.82
C LYS A 94 2.84 0.73 -14.45
N LYS A 95 4.13 0.45 -14.64
CA LYS A 95 4.73 -0.84 -14.26
C LYS A 95 4.69 -1.05 -12.74
N ARG A 96 4.95 0.01 -11.96
CA ARG A 96 4.85 -0.02 -10.49
C ARG A 96 3.42 -0.26 -10.01
N LEU A 97 2.42 0.34 -10.67
CA LEU A 97 1.02 0.09 -10.37
C LEU A 97 0.64 -1.38 -10.64
N LEU A 98 1.14 -1.97 -11.74
CA LEU A 98 0.93 -3.40 -12.03
C LEU A 98 1.58 -4.30 -10.97
N TYR A 99 2.80 -4.01 -10.55
CA TYR A 99 3.44 -4.77 -9.48
C TYR A 99 2.69 -4.62 -8.15
N PHE A 100 2.23 -3.42 -7.83
CA PHE A 100 1.39 -3.19 -6.65
C PHE A 100 0.11 -4.00 -6.70
N ALA A 101 -0.62 -3.98 -7.83
CA ALA A 101 -1.82 -4.78 -8.03
C ALA A 101 -1.53 -6.30 -7.92
N GLY A 102 -0.39 -6.76 -8.43
CA GLY A 102 0.05 -8.15 -8.29
C GLY A 102 0.28 -8.57 -6.84
N ILE A 103 0.92 -7.71 -6.04
CA ILE A 103 1.13 -7.95 -4.59
C ILE A 103 -0.23 -7.96 -3.87
N SER A 104 -1.09 -6.96 -4.12
CA SER A 104 -2.43 -6.88 -3.50
C SER A 104 -3.28 -8.11 -3.82
N SER A 105 -3.29 -8.54 -5.09
CA SER A 105 -4.01 -9.75 -5.51
C SER A 105 -3.49 -11.01 -4.80
N SER A 106 -2.17 -11.13 -4.69
CA SER A 106 -1.53 -12.27 -4.01
C SER A 106 -1.91 -12.30 -2.53
N ILE A 107 -1.92 -11.15 -1.86
CA ILE A 107 -2.37 -11.05 -0.46
C ILE A 107 -3.83 -11.53 -0.32
N GLY A 108 -4.69 -11.21 -1.28
CA GLY A 108 -6.09 -11.68 -1.29
C GLY A 108 -6.21 -13.20 -1.35
N ILE A 109 -5.41 -13.84 -2.21
CA ILE A 109 -5.32 -15.30 -2.33
C ILE A 109 -4.73 -15.93 -1.06
N LEU A 110 -3.73 -15.29 -0.44
CA LEU A 110 -3.16 -15.81 0.82
C LEU A 110 -4.17 -15.75 1.97
N MET A 111 -5.07 -14.76 1.98
CA MET A 111 -6.01 -14.52 3.07
C MET A 111 -7.32 -15.31 2.95
N SER A 112 -7.61 -15.89 1.79
CA SER A 112 -8.87 -16.59 1.49
C SER A 112 -9.18 -17.73 2.47
N ASP A 113 -8.19 -18.58 2.79
CA ASP A 113 -8.35 -19.72 3.69
C ASP A 113 -8.56 -19.28 5.15
N TYR A 114 -7.94 -18.16 5.56
CA TYR A 114 -8.22 -17.56 6.87
C TYR A 114 -9.66 -17.05 6.93
N ILE A 115 -10.13 -16.41 5.87
CA ILE A 115 -11.51 -15.93 5.76
C ILE A 115 -12.50 -17.11 5.76
N ALA A 116 -12.18 -18.21 5.06
CA ALA A 116 -12.98 -19.43 5.08
C ALA A 116 -13.07 -20.04 6.49
N TYR A 117 -11.96 -20.07 7.23
CA TYR A 117 -11.92 -20.55 8.61
C TYR A 117 -12.74 -19.68 9.56
N VAL A 118 -12.61 -18.34 9.48
CA VAL A 118 -13.42 -17.41 10.29
C VAL A 118 -14.91 -17.53 9.95
N ASN A 119 -15.24 -17.69 8.67
CA ASN A 119 -16.62 -17.89 8.23
C ASN A 119 -17.22 -19.20 8.75
N TYR A 120 -16.42 -20.26 8.89
CA TYR A 120 -16.85 -21.52 9.51
C TYR A 120 -17.13 -21.38 11.01
N LEU A 121 -16.33 -20.59 11.73
CA LEU A 121 -16.52 -20.36 13.16
C LEU A 121 -17.74 -19.49 13.44
N ASN A 122 -17.77 -18.28 12.87
CA ASN A 122 -18.85 -17.31 13.08
C ASN A 122 -18.91 -16.31 11.91
N PRO A 123 -19.92 -16.40 11.02
CA PRO A 123 -19.99 -15.57 9.82
C PRO A 123 -20.23 -14.08 10.11
N SER A 124 -20.82 -13.73 11.26
CA SER A 124 -21.11 -12.35 11.64
C SER A 124 -19.86 -11.50 11.93
N ILE A 125 -18.72 -12.13 12.22
CA ILE A 125 -17.48 -11.44 12.60
C ILE A 125 -16.82 -10.77 11.39
N LEU A 126 -16.92 -11.40 10.21
CA LEU A 126 -16.26 -10.94 9.00
C LEU A 126 -16.77 -9.56 8.52
N PRO A 127 -18.08 -9.32 8.33
CA PRO A 127 -18.57 -7.99 7.95
C PRO A 127 -18.31 -6.96 9.04
N LEU A 128 -18.41 -7.33 10.32
CA LEU A 128 -18.15 -6.41 11.44
C LEU A 128 -16.70 -5.90 11.43
N ALA A 129 -15.72 -6.80 11.28
CA ALA A 129 -14.31 -6.46 11.23
C ALA A 129 -13.97 -5.61 9.98
N PHE A 130 -14.60 -5.93 8.84
CA PHE A 130 -14.42 -5.18 7.60
C PHE A 130 -14.96 -3.76 7.70
N PHE A 131 -16.22 -3.59 8.12
CA PHE A 131 -16.83 -2.26 8.27
C PHE A 131 -16.17 -1.44 9.39
N GLY A 132 -15.75 -2.08 10.49
CA GLY A 132 -14.97 -1.42 11.53
C GLY A 132 -13.66 -0.84 11.00
N SER A 133 -12.90 -1.66 10.26
CA SER A 133 -11.64 -1.22 9.64
C SER A 133 -11.86 -0.14 8.58
N LEU A 134 -12.92 -0.26 7.77
CA LEU A 134 -13.31 0.74 6.78
C LEU A 134 -13.68 2.08 7.44
N SER A 135 -14.44 2.05 8.54
CA SER A 135 -14.83 3.25 9.28
C SER A 135 -13.60 3.99 9.84
N ILE A 136 -12.66 3.27 10.43
CA ILE A 136 -11.43 3.86 10.98
C ILE A 136 -10.59 4.43 9.83
N PHE A 137 -10.40 3.67 8.76
CA PHE A 137 -9.61 4.08 7.61
C PHE A 137 -10.19 5.32 6.91
N THR A 138 -11.51 5.37 6.72
CA THR A 138 -12.20 6.52 6.11
C THR A 138 -12.11 7.75 7.00
N CYS A 139 -12.31 7.61 8.31
CA CYS A 139 -12.16 8.71 9.28
C CYS A 139 -10.74 9.31 9.22
N PHE A 140 -9.70 8.48 9.26
CA PHE A 140 -8.32 8.95 9.16
C PHE A 140 -7.98 9.52 7.79
N SER A 141 -8.49 8.93 6.70
CA SER A 141 -8.30 9.47 5.35
C SER A 141 -8.93 10.85 5.21
N LEU A 142 -10.16 11.03 5.69
CA LEU A 142 -10.84 12.32 5.68
C LEU A 142 -10.13 13.35 6.57
N SER A 143 -9.74 12.96 7.79
CA SER A 143 -8.99 13.82 8.71
C SER A 143 -7.69 14.31 8.06
N ALA A 144 -6.95 13.40 7.41
CA ALA A 144 -5.70 13.74 6.75
C ALA A 144 -5.86 14.63 5.50
N ILE A 145 -7.00 14.54 4.80
CA ILE A 145 -7.30 15.34 3.59
C ILE A 145 -7.90 16.71 3.94
N PHE A 146 -8.70 16.79 5.01
CA PHE A 146 -9.47 17.98 5.36
C PHE A 146 -8.84 18.83 6.48
N SER A 147 -7.82 18.30 7.17
CA SER A 147 -7.07 19.08 8.13
C SER A 147 -6.37 20.27 7.44
N LYS A 148 -6.74 21.49 7.85
CA LYS A 148 -6.19 22.76 7.34
C LYS A 148 -4.87 23.12 8.03
N ASN A 149 -4.64 22.61 9.24
CA ASN A 149 -3.41 22.65 10.01
C ASN A 149 -3.22 21.25 10.63
N ARG A 150 -2.11 20.57 10.29
CA ARG A 150 -1.82 19.21 10.79
C ARG A 150 -1.71 19.16 12.30
#